data_AF-C7XUI3-F1
#
_entry.id   AF-C7XUI3-F1
#
_cell.length_a   1.000
_cell.length_b   1.000
_cell.length_c   1.000
_cell.angle_alpha   90.00
_cell.angle_beta   90.00
_cell.angle_gamma   90.00
#
_symmetry.space_group_name_H-M   'P 1'
#
loop_
_entity.id
_entity.type
_entity.pdbx_description
1 polymer ?
#
loop_
_entity_poly.entity_id
_entity_poly.type
_entity_poly.pdbx_seq_one_letter_code
_entity_poly.pdbx_strand_id
1 'polypeptide(L)'
;MQRQEFLNQRLRNAKRDLHINKPLTTHIFRHTHVSKLAELEVPLYIIQNRLGHADSSTTRDVYLHITEKIKQKYDDTIFSLK
;
A
#
# COMPACT_ATOMS: atom_id res chain seq x y z
N MET A 1 -2.96 25.26 -0.47
CA MET A 1 -1.78 24.55 -1.03
C MET A 1 -0.57 24.60 -0.07
N GLN A 2 -0.74 24.37 1.25
CA GLN A 2 0.35 24.61 2.25
C GLN A 2 0.60 23.46 3.26
N ARG A 3 -0.30 22.48 3.41
CA ARG A 3 -0.21 21.47 4.49
C ARG A 3 0.64 20.24 4.14
N GLN A 4 0.62 19.79 2.89
CA GLN A 4 1.43 18.64 2.43
C GLN A 4 2.93 18.97 2.40
N GLU A 5 3.30 20.20 2.01
CA GLU A 5 4.71 20.60 1.90
C GLU A 5 5.40 20.63 3.27
N PHE A 6 4.70 21.18 4.28
CA PHE A 6 5.19 21.17 5.67
C PHE A 6 5.45 19.76 6.21
N LEU A 7 4.51 18.83 5.97
CA LEU A 7 4.66 17.44 6.39
C LEU A 7 5.80 16.74 5.64
N ASN A 8 5.90 16.94 4.33
CA ASN A 8 7.00 16.40 3.53
C ASN A 8 8.36 16.93 4.03
N GLN A 9 8.44 18.18 4.47
CA GLN A 9 9.67 18.73 5.03
C GLN A 9 10.06 18.08 6.36
N ARG A 10 9.08 17.83 7.26
CA ARG A 10 9.34 17.07 8.49
C ARG A 10 9.77 15.63 8.21
N LEU A 11 9.16 15.00 7.20
CA LEU A 11 9.53 13.64 6.77
C LEU A 11 10.95 13.58 6.21
N ARG A 12 11.44 14.62 5.52
CA ARG A 12 12.84 14.67 5.05
C ARG A 12 13.84 14.64 6.20
N ASN A 13 13.54 15.32 7.31
CA ASN A 13 14.39 15.31 8.50
C ASN A 13 14.37 13.92 9.14
N ALA A 14 13.18 13.36 9.40
CA ALA A 14 13.05 12.01 9.95
C ALA A 14 13.72 10.93 9.07
N LYS A 15 13.66 11.07 7.74
CA LYS A 15 14.34 10.19 6.79
C LYS A 15 15.86 10.19 7.02
N ARG A 16 16.46 11.36 7.27
CA ARG A 16 17.90 11.51 7.55
C ARG A 16 18.25 10.87 8.89
N ASP A 17 17.50 11.19 9.94
CA ASP A 17 17.76 10.68 11.30
C ASP A 17 17.66 9.15 11.35
N LEU A 18 16.70 8.57 10.64
CA LEU A 18 16.46 7.12 10.56
C LEU A 18 17.25 6.41 9.46
N HIS A 19 18.13 7.12 8.73
CA HIS A 19 18.96 6.56 7.65
C HIS A 19 18.16 5.78 6.59
N ILE A 20 16.94 6.25 6.27
CA ILE A 20 16.08 5.59 5.29
C ILE A 20 16.52 6.03 3.88
N ASN A 21 16.95 5.08 3.05
CA ASN A 21 17.41 5.37 1.68
C ASN A 21 16.27 5.47 0.64
N LYS A 22 15.01 5.25 1.04
CA LYS A 22 13.85 5.31 0.14
C LYS A 22 13.25 6.73 0.09
N PRO A 23 12.59 7.13 -1.01
CA PRO A 23 11.84 8.39 -1.04
C PRO A 23 10.72 8.35 0.01
N LEU A 24 10.71 9.29 0.95
CA LEU A 24 9.70 9.40 2.01
C LEU A 24 8.87 10.66 1.77
N THR A 25 7.63 10.45 1.33
CA THR A 25 6.63 11.51 1.09
C THR A 25 5.34 11.12 1.79
N THR A 26 4.41 12.06 1.96
CA THR A 26 3.09 11.75 2.54
C THR A 26 2.31 10.67 1.77
N HIS A 27 2.51 10.56 0.45
CA HIS A 27 1.85 9.55 -0.40
C HIS A 27 2.31 8.11 -0.09
N ILE A 28 3.54 7.90 0.39
CA ILE A 28 4.03 6.54 0.66
C ILE A 28 3.24 5.83 1.75
N PHE A 29 2.75 6.57 2.75
CA PHE A 29 1.93 6.01 3.82
C PHE A 29 0.58 5.51 3.30
N ARG A 30 0.01 6.20 2.29
CA ARG A 30 -1.22 5.75 1.63
C ARG A 30 -0.99 4.41 0.93
N HIS A 31 0.12 4.26 0.20
CA HIS A 31 0.49 2.99 -0.42
C HIS A 31 0.74 1.89 0.61
N THR A 32 1.49 2.16 1.67
CA THR A 32 1.70 1.19 2.77
C THR A 32 0.37 0.76 3.38
N HIS A 33 -0.55 1.69 3.58
CA HIS A 33 -1.87 1.38 4.13
C HIS A 33 -2.69 0.49 3.20
N VAL A 34 -2.71 0.78 1.89
CA VAL A 34 -3.37 -0.05 0.88
C VAL A 34 -2.77 -1.45 0.85
N SER A 35 -1.44 -1.55 0.77
CA SER A 35 -0.73 -2.84 0.73
C SER A 35 -1.09 -3.67 1.95
N LYS A 36 -1.15 -3.07 3.14
CA LYS A 36 -1.52 -3.78 4.35
C LYS A 36 -2.96 -4.28 4.35
N LEU A 37 -3.90 -3.46 3.88
CA LEU A 37 -5.30 -3.89 3.76
C LEU A 37 -5.46 -5.03 2.74
N ALA A 38 -4.72 -4.97 1.63
CA ALA A 38 -4.72 -6.05 0.64
C ALA A 38 -4.10 -7.34 1.21
N GLU A 39 -3.00 -7.26 1.99
CA GLU A 39 -2.42 -8.43 2.68
C GLU A 39 -3.39 -9.07 3.67
N LEU A 40 -4.28 -8.27 4.26
CA LEU A 40 -5.34 -8.72 5.16
C LEU A 40 -6.59 -9.20 4.41
N GLU A 41 -6.50 -9.36 3.08
CA GLU A 41 -7.57 -9.85 2.22
C GLU A 41 -8.84 -8.98 2.25
N VAL A 42 -8.70 -7.69 2.61
CA VAL A 42 -9.84 -6.75 2.63
C VAL A 42 -10.31 -6.52 1.19
N PRO A 43 -11.62 -6.61 0.91
CA PRO A 43 -12.13 -6.43 -0.45
C PRO A 43 -11.76 -5.08 -1.07
N LEU A 44 -11.34 -5.08 -2.34
CA LEU A 44 -10.90 -3.87 -3.05
C LEU A 44 -11.90 -2.71 -2.97
N TYR A 45 -13.20 -2.99 -3.09
CA TYR A 45 -14.23 -1.93 -3.04
C TYR A 45 -14.28 -1.23 -1.66
N ILE A 46 -14.01 -1.95 -0.56
CA ILE A 46 -13.92 -1.38 0.79
C ILE A 46 -12.69 -0.48 0.90
N ILE A 47 -11.54 -0.95 0.37
CA ILE A 47 -10.29 -0.19 0.34
C ILE A 47 -10.50 1.10 -0.46
N GLN A 48 -11.12 1.03 -1.65
CA GLN A 48 -11.41 2.18 -2.49
C GLN A 48 -12.37 3.18 -1.82
N ASN A 49 -13.42 2.70 -1.15
CA ASN A 49 -14.35 3.56 -0.42
C ASN A 49 -13.65 4.31 0.73
N ARG A 50 -12.73 3.63 1.45
CA ARG A 50 -11.97 4.25 2.55
C ARG A 50 -10.98 5.31 2.08
N LEU A 51 -10.39 5.12 0.90
CA LEU A 51 -9.36 5.99 0.35
C LEU A 51 -9.93 7.14 -0.49
N GLY A 52 -11.18 7.02 -0.94
CA GLY A 52 -11.80 7.89 -1.93
C GLY A 52 -11.31 7.60 -3.36
N HIS A 53 -12.03 8.13 -4.35
CA HIS A 53 -11.78 7.84 -5.77
C HIS A 53 -10.54 8.51 -6.37
N ALA A 54 -9.82 9.35 -5.60
CA ALA A 54 -8.71 10.15 -6.10
C ALA A 54 -7.48 9.33 -6.54
N ASP A 55 -7.38 8.05 -6.17
CA ASP A 55 -6.16 7.25 -6.34
C ASP A 55 -6.47 5.78 -6.65
N SER A 56 -7.53 5.56 -7.43
CA SER A 56 -8.11 4.24 -7.71
C SER A 56 -7.19 3.34 -8.54
N SER A 57 -6.36 3.91 -9.42
CA SER A 57 -5.42 3.19 -10.29
C SER A 57 -4.32 2.52 -9.47
N THR A 58 -3.54 3.28 -8.68
CA THR A 58 -2.46 2.71 -7.90
C THR A 58 -2.96 1.78 -6.79
N THR A 59 -4.15 2.04 -6.24
CA THR A 59 -4.81 1.13 -5.30
C THR A 59 -5.10 -0.22 -5.94
N ARG A 60 -5.60 -0.21 -7.19
CA ARG A 60 -5.90 -1.41 -7.96
C ARG A 60 -4.63 -2.20 -8.28
N ASP A 61 -3.56 -1.53 -8.71
CA ASP A 61 -2.29 -2.19 -9.07
C ASP A 61 -1.70 -2.94 -7.87
N VAL A 62 -1.67 -2.29 -6.69
CA VAL A 62 -1.21 -2.91 -5.44
C VAL A 62 -2.09 -4.10 -5.06
N TYR A 63 -3.41 -3.96 -5.16
CA TYR A 63 -4.34 -5.03 -4.84
C TYR A 63 -4.19 -6.24 -5.76
N LEU A 64 -4.07 -6.02 -7.07
CA LEU A 64 -3.88 -7.08 -8.06
C LEU A 64 -2.60 -7.87 -7.77
N HIS A 65 -1.48 -7.18 -7.52
CA HIS A 65 -0.21 -7.82 -7.19
C HIS A 65 -0.29 -8.70 -5.93
N ILE A 66 -0.98 -8.23 -4.89
CA ILE A 66 -1.17 -9.00 -3.65
C ILE A 66 -2.09 -10.20 -3.92
N THR A 67 -3.15 -10.01 -4.69
CA THR A 67 -4.11 -11.06 -5.05
C THR A 67 -3.44 -12.18 -5.84
N GLU A 68 -2.54 -11.87 -6.77
CA GLU A 68 -1.76 -12.87 -7.51
C GLU A 68 -0.88 -13.72 -6.59
N LYS A 69 -0.22 -13.11 -5.61
CA LYS A 69 0.56 -13.84 -4.60
C LYS A 69 -0.31 -14.74 -3.72
N ILE A 70 -1.47 -14.23 -3.31
CA ILE A 70 -2.44 -14.99 -2.51
C ILE A 70 -2.94 -16.20 -3.32
N LYS A 71 -3.27 -15.98 -4.61
CA LYS A 71 -3.69 -17.06 -5.51
C LYS A 71 -2.63 -18.15 -5.60
N GLN A 72 -1.36 -17.80 -5.84
CA GLN A 72 -0.27 -18.78 -5.88
C GLN A 72 -0.16 -19.57 -4.57
N LYS A 73 -0.26 -18.89 -3.41
CA LYS A 73 -0.24 -19.54 -2.10
C LYS A 73 -1.40 -20.56 -1.94
N TYR A 74 -2.61 -20.21 -2.38
CA TYR A 74 -3.74 -21.12 -2.34
C TYR A 74 -3.59 -22.27 -3.34
N ASP A 75 -3.07 -22.01 -4.54
CA ASP A 75 -2.79 -23.04 -5.55
C ASP A 75 -1.77 -24.07 -5.01
N ASP A 76 -0.70 -23.62 -4.36
CA ASP A 76 0.29 -24.48 -3.69
C ASP A 76 -0.33 -25.28 -2.54
N THR A 77 -1.19 -24.64 -1.74
CA THR A 77 -1.89 -25.30 -0.63
C THR A 77 -2.80 -26.41 -1.16
N ILE A 78 -3.57 -26.14 -2.21
CA ILE A 78 -4.45 -27.13 -2.86
C ILE A 78 -3.63 -28.27 -3.46
N PHE A 79 -2.49 -27.98 -4.07
CA PHE A 79 -1.60 -29.00 -4.60
C PHE A 79 -1.03 -29.90 -3.51
N SER A 80 -0.71 -29.34 -2.32
CA SER A 80 -0.19 -30.11 -1.18
C SER A 80 -1.22 -30.97 -0.45
N LEU A 81 -2.52 -30.74 -0.70
CA LEU A 81 -3.63 -31.53 -0.14
C LEU A 81 -4.01 -32.74 -1.02
N LYS A 82 -3.39 -32.88 -2.20
CA LYS A 82 -3.54 -34.02 -3.10
C LYS A 82 -2.39 -35.00 -2.93
#